data_AF-A0A0S1X9H9-F1
#
_entry.id   AF-A0A0S1X9H9-F1
#
_cell.length_a   1.000
_cell.length_b   1.000
_cell.length_c   1.000
_cell.angle_alpha   90.00
_cell.angle_beta   90.00
_cell.angle_gamma   90.00
#
_symmetry.space_group_name_H-M   'P 1'
#
loop_
_entity.id
_entity.type
_entity.pdbx_description
1 polymer ?
#
loop_
_entity_poly.entity_id
_entity_poly.type
_entity_poly.pdbx_seq_one_letter_code
_entity_poly.pdbx_strand_id
1 'polypeptide(L)' 'MNENQMLILRSINGKHRSLNALLEEISKDTKKPISTLKLNARILKELGLIDYGEKNNPKPVELTKHGKLVLKILEVVE' A
#
# COMPACT_ATOMS: atom_id res chain seq x y z
N MET A 1 7.49 -7.76 -8.64
CA MET A 1 6.85 -7.25 -7.42
C MET A 1 7.09 -8.25 -6.29
N ASN A 2 7.34 -7.80 -5.06
CA ASN A 2 7.64 -8.68 -3.92
C ASN A 2 6.42 -8.90 -3.01
N GLU A 3 6.54 -9.81 -2.04
CA GLU A 3 5.49 -10.16 -1.09
C GLU A 3 4.97 -8.97 -0.26
N ASN A 4 5.87 -8.07 0.16
CA ASN A 4 5.48 -6.90 0.97
C ASN A 4 4.70 -5.88 0.14
N GLN A 5 5.07 -5.71 -1.13
CA GLN A 5 4.34 -4.86 -2.08
C GLN A 5 2.95 -5.42 -2.36
N MET A 6 2.84 -6.74 -2.56
CA MET A 6 1.55 -7.41 -2.74
C MET A 6 0.65 -7.24 -1.52
N LEU A 7 1.20 -7.48 -0.34
CA LEU A 7 0.50 -7.32 0.93
C LEU A 7 -0.06 -5.91 1.09
N ILE A 8 0.76 -4.87 0.84
CA ILE A 8 0.30 -3.48 0.91
C ILE A 8 -0.83 -3.21 -0.10
N LEU A 9 -0.70 -3.66 -1.35
CA LEU A 9 -1.75 -3.46 -2.36
C LEU A 9 -3.07 -4.10 -1.96
N ARG A 10 -3.05 -5.33 -1.45
CA ARG A 10 -4.24 -6.07 -0.98
C ARG A 10 -4.90 -5.46 0.25
N SER A 11 -4.10 -4.86 1.13
CA SER A 11 -4.62 -4.26 2.37
C SER A 11 -5.30 -2.90 2.14
N ILE A 12 -5.12 -2.24 0.99
CA ILE A 12 -5.77 -0.95 0.70
C ILE A 12 -7.25 -1.18 0.36
N ASN A 13 -8.12 -0.83 1.29
CA ASN A 13 -9.57 -1.03 1.19
C ASN A 13 -10.38 0.25 1.45
N GLY A 14 -9.73 1.42 1.51
CA GLY A 14 -10.37 2.71 1.76
C GLY A 14 -10.74 2.99 3.22
N LYS A 15 -10.46 2.08 4.17
CA LYS A 15 -10.75 2.31 5.60
C LYS A 15 -9.69 3.18 6.29
N HIS A 16 -8.45 3.17 5.80
CA HIS A 16 -7.33 3.86 6.43
C HIS A 16 -7.20 5.30 5.97
N ARG A 17 -7.26 6.24 6.92
CA ARG A 17 -7.14 7.68 6.67
C ARG A 17 -5.71 8.17 6.38
N SER A 18 -4.70 7.31 6.56
CA SER A 18 -3.31 7.62 6.25
C SER A 18 -2.52 6.35 5.94
N LEU A 19 -1.39 6.51 5.26
CA LEU A 19 -0.45 5.40 5.04
C LEU A 19 0.06 4.82 6.37
N ASN A 20 0.43 5.66 7.34
CA ASN A 20 0.98 5.16 8.61
C ASN A 20 -0.01 4.25 9.34
N ALA A 21 -1.29 4.60 9.37
CA ALA A 21 -2.32 3.75 9.99
C ALA A 21 -2.42 2.37 9.32
N LEU A 22 -2.40 2.34 7.98
CA LEU A 22 -2.38 1.09 7.22
C LEU A 22 -1.13 0.26 7.54
N LEU A 23 0.05 0.87 7.51
CA LEU A 23 1.30 0.14 7.74
C LEU A 23 1.45 -0.33 9.18
N GLU A 24 0.91 0.40 10.16
CA GLU A 24 0.85 -0.02 11.56
C GLU A 24 -0.02 -1.27 11.75
N GLU A 25 -1.17 -1.33 11.10
CA GLU A 25 -2.03 -2.52 11.09
C GLU A 25 -1.30 -3.72 10.46
N ILE A 26 -0.77 -3.55 9.25
CA ILE A 26 -0.02 -4.61 8.55
C ILE A 26 1.17 -5.11 9.39
N SER A 27 1.91 -4.19 10.03
CA SER A 27 3.06 -4.55 10.87
C SER A 27 2.64 -5.33 12.12
N LYS A 28 1.53 -4.96 12.76
CA LYS A 28 1.01 -5.70 13.93
C LYS A 28 0.61 -7.12 13.57
N ASP A 29 -0.05 -7.28 12.42
CA ASP A 29 -0.60 -8.56 11.96
C ASP A 29 0.47 -9.49 11.39
N THR A 30 1.47 -8.95 10.70
CA THR A 30 2.49 -9.76 10.01
C THR A 30 3.87 -9.76 10.67
N LYS A 31 4.06 -8.97 11.73
CA LYS A 31 5.36 -8.72 12.40
C LYS A 31 6.46 -8.15 11.48
N LYS A 32 6.11 -7.68 10.29
CA LYS A 32 7.05 -7.03 9.37
C LYS A 32 7.44 -5.64 9.90
N PRO A 33 8.72 -5.23 9.81
CA PRO A 33 9.14 -3.91 10.27
C PRO A 33 8.47 -2.75 9.53
N ILE A 34 8.05 -1.73 10.25
CA ILE A 34 7.43 -0.51 9.68
C ILE A 34 8.35 0.15 8.65
N SER A 35 9.66 0.19 8.89
CA SER A 35 10.65 0.76 7.95
C SER A 35 10.64 0.03 6.60
N THR A 36 10.59 -1.31 6.63
CA THR A 36 10.46 -2.14 5.43
C THR A 36 9.15 -1.84 4.69
N LEU A 37 8.03 -1.76 5.41
CA LEU A 37 6.74 -1.44 4.80
C LEU A 37 6.71 -0.03 4.19
N LYS A 38 7.31 0.97 4.85
CA LYS A 38 7.42 2.34 4.34
C LYS A 38 8.23 2.41 3.06
N LEU A 39 9.35 1.69 2.98
CA LEU A 39 10.14 1.61 1.76
C LEU A 39 9.30 1.02 0.60
N ASN A 40 8.58 -0.07 0.85
CA ASN A 40 7.75 -0.70 -0.18
C ASN A 40 6.58 0.20 -0.60
N ALA A 41 5.91 0.89 0.34
CA ALA A 41 4.86 1.86 0.03
C ALA A 41 5.39 3.03 -0.83
N ARG A 42 6.59 3.53 -0.52
CA ARG A 42 7.24 4.57 -1.34
C ARG A 42 7.48 4.08 -2.76
N ILE A 43 8.04 2.89 -2.93
CA ILE A 43 8.26 2.28 -4.25
C ILE A 43 6.92 2.14 -5.01
N LEU A 44 5.86 1.68 -4.34
CA LEU A 44 4.53 1.57 -4.96
C LEU A 44 3.97 2.92 -5.42
N LYS A 45 4.23 4.00 -4.65
CA LYS A 45 3.85 5.37 -5.03
C LYS A 45 4.65 5.88 -6.21
N GLU A 46 5.97 5.65 -6.21
CA GLU A 46 6.86 6.01 -7.32
C GLU A 46 6.49 5.27 -8.62
N LEU A 47 6.00 4.03 -8.53
CA LEU A 47 5.43 3.26 -9.64
C LEU A 47 4.01 3.69 -10.04
N GLY A 48 3.40 4.64 -9.31
CA GLY A 48 2.05 5.12 -9.57
C GLY A 48 0.96 4.08 -9.27
N LEU A 49 1.21 3.07 -8.44
CA LEU A 49 0.24 2.03 -8.08
C LEU A 49 -0.63 2.46 -6.90
N ILE A 50 -0.08 3.23 -5.97
CA ILE A 50 -0.82 3.80 -4.84
C ILE A 50 -0.60 5.31 -4.77
N ASP A 51 -1.54 6.01 -4.16
CA ASP A 51 -1.35 7.41 -3.75
C ASP A 51 -1.69 7.56 -2.26
N TYR A 52 -1.06 8.54 -1.64
CA TYR A 52 -1.28 8.94 -0.25
C TYR A 52 -0.72 10.33 -0.01
N GLY A 53 -1.32 11.06 0.92
CA GLY A 53 -0.89 12.43 1.21
C GLY A 53 0.33 12.50 2.12
N GLU A 54 0.90 13.69 2.18
CA GLU A 54 2.03 14.01 3.05
C GLU A 54 1.55 14.79 4.28
N LYS A 55 2.45 15.02 5.25
CA LYS A 55 2.12 15.72 6.50
C LYS A 55 1.43 17.08 6.27
N ASN A 56 1.86 17.82 5.26
CA ASN A 56 1.34 19.16 4.95
C ASN A 56 0.16 19.15 3.97
N ASN A 57 -0.16 17.99 3.39
CA ASN A 57 -1.27 17.80 2.48
C ASN A 57 -1.83 16.37 2.67
N PRO A 58 -2.54 16.13 3.77
CA PRO A 58 -2.98 14.79 4.14
C PRO A 58 -4.02 14.26 3.17
N LYS A 59 -3.87 13.02 2.75
CA LYS A 59 -4.83 12.27 1.94
C LYS A 59 -4.83 10.81 2.39
N PRO A 60 -6.00 10.14 2.32
CA PRO A 60 -6.10 8.70 2.52
C PRO A 60 -5.16 7.93 1.59
N VAL A 61 -4.83 6.71 1.98
CA VAL A 61 -4.10 5.78 1.11
C VAL A 61 -5.08 5.10 0.17
N GLU A 62 -4.80 5.15 -1.13
CA GLU A 62 -5.70 4.66 -2.17
C GLU A 62 -4.94 3.94 -3.28
N LEU A 63 -5.59 2.95 -3.91
CA LEU A 63 -5.12 2.36 -5.17
C LEU A 63 -5.42 3.33 -6.31
N THR A 64 -4.42 3.62 -7.13
CA THR A 64 -4.65 4.35 -8.39
C THR A 64 -5.39 3.47 -9.39
N LYS A 65 -5.81 4.03 -10.53
CA LYS A 65 -6.35 3.23 -11.64
C LYS A 65 -5.38 2.13 -12.09
N HIS A 66 -4.08 2.45 -12.15
CA HIS A 66 -3.02 1.49 -12.50
C HIS A 66 -2.85 0.43 -11.40
N GLY A 67 -2.86 0.84 -10.13
CA GLY A 67 -2.80 -0.10 -9.00
C GLY A 67 -3.93 -1.11 -8.99
N LYS A 68 -5.17 -0.66 -9.25
CA LYS A 68 -6.35 -1.53 -9.36
C LYS A 68 -6.22 -2.54 -10.50
N LEU A 69 -5.72 -2.12 -11.66
CA LEU A 69 -5.49 -3.00 -12.80
C LEU A 69 -4.44 -4.07 -12.47
N VAL A 70 -3.30 -3.66 -11.90
CA VAL A 70 -2.22 -4.57 -11.50
C VAL A 70 -2.73 -5.58 -10.48
N LEU A 71 -3.43 -5.13 -9.43
CA LEU A 71 -4.00 -6.02 -8.43
C LEU A 71 -4.94 -7.06 -9.05
N LYS A 72 -5.84 -6.63 -9.96
CA LYS A 72 -6.74 -7.54 -10.67
C LYS A 72 -6.02 -8.58 -11.51
N ILE A 73 -4.92 -8.22 -12.18
CA ILE A 73 -4.12 -9.17 -12.97
C ILE A 73 -3.49 -10.22 -12.04
N LEU A 74 -3.00 -9.79 -10.89
CA LEU A 74 -2.33 -10.68 -9.94
C LEU A 74 -3.31 -11.65 -9.26
N GLU A 75 -4.54 -11.22 -8.99
CA GLU A 75 -5.62 -12.07 -8.46
C GLU A 75 -6.12 -13.13 -9.46
N VAL A 76 -5.83 -12.98 -10.76
CA VAL A 76 -6.19 -13.98 -11.78
C VAL A 76 -5.14 -15.08 -11.93
N VAL A 77 -3.90 -14.82 -11.48
CA VAL A 77 -2.74 -15.70 -11.67
C VAL A 77 -2.43 -16.53 -10.41
N GLU A 78 -3.07 -16.24 -9.28
CA GLU A 78 -3.05 -17.03 -8.04
C GLU A 78 -4.31 -17.90 -7.91
#